data_AF-A0A6J8E4K8-F1
#
_entry.id   AF-A0A6J8E4K8-F1
#
_cell.length_a   1.000
_cell.length_b   1.000
_cell.length_c   1.000
_cell.angle_alpha   90.00
_cell.angle_beta   90.00
_cell.angle_gamma   90.00
#
_symmetry.space_group_name_H-M   'P 1'
#
loop_
_entity.id
_entity.type
_entity.pdbx_description
1 polymer ?
#
loop_
_entity_poly.entity_id
_entity_poly.type
_entity_poly.pdbx_seq_one_letter_code
_entity_poly.pdbx_strand_id
1 'polypeptide(L)'
;MQPLFPLCIYVTSTNDILVGAIGELENYDMNSNNKRIVITMNDKGEVKKELSLDVNDVKLFVKPYRCILNKQTNDLVVLDRTSGANGRIVCISPNDDVKVRYFERSSDELTYEFNPKGIEIASNNIILLDFSNHALDIVNEEGVLIKSISIDINEISSLAFDSFGQLWIGNHDKNNAEIFITRLK
;
A
#
# COMPACT_ATOMS: atom_id res chain seq x y z
N MET A 1 -2.02 -27.23 8.19
CA MET A 1 -1.44 -25.88 8.08
C MET A 1 -2.55 -24.90 8.42
N GLN A 2 -2.33 -23.91 9.28
CA GLN A 2 -3.35 -22.92 9.61
C GLN A 2 -3.57 -21.98 8.40
N PRO A 3 -4.81 -21.66 8.03
CA PRO A 3 -5.07 -20.74 6.92
C PRO A 3 -4.55 -19.34 7.24
N LEU A 4 -4.05 -18.64 6.22
CA LEU A 4 -3.65 -17.24 6.33
C LEU A 4 -4.86 -16.31 6.18
N PHE A 5 -4.79 -15.15 6.82
CA PHE A 5 -5.75 -14.07 6.65
C PHE A 5 -5.31 -13.17 5.48
N PRO A 6 -6.07 -13.10 4.37
CA PRO A 6 -5.80 -12.17 3.30
C PRO A 6 -6.14 -10.73 3.74
N LEU A 7 -5.29 -9.78 3.36
CA LEU A 7 -5.44 -8.35 3.69
C LEU A 7 -5.59 -7.47 2.45
N CYS A 8 -4.92 -7.83 1.36
CA CYS A 8 -5.03 -7.14 0.07
C CYS A 8 -5.16 -8.14 -1.06
N ILE A 9 -5.77 -7.68 -2.14
CA ILE A 9 -5.79 -8.35 -3.44
C ILE A 9 -5.54 -7.30 -4.52
N TYR A 10 -4.74 -7.65 -5.53
CA TYR A 10 -4.54 -6.83 -6.72
C TYR A 10 -4.37 -7.72 -7.94
N VAL A 11 -5.02 -7.37 -9.05
CA VAL A 11 -4.90 -8.10 -10.32
C VAL A 11 -3.96 -7.31 -11.23
N THR A 12 -2.89 -7.96 -11.68
CA THR A 12 -1.93 -7.37 -12.60
C THR A 12 -2.48 -7.33 -14.03
N SER A 13 -1.82 -6.58 -14.92
CA SER A 13 -2.14 -6.58 -16.36
C SER A 13 -1.88 -7.93 -17.04
N THR A 14 -1.14 -8.84 -16.39
CA THR A 14 -0.87 -10.20 -16.87
C THR A 14 -1.85 -11.24 -16.31
N ASN A 15 -2.93 -10.80 -15.66
CA ASN A 15 -3.90 -11.64 -14.94
C ASN A 15 -3.32 -12.46 -13.78
N ASP A 16 -2.17 -12.04 -13.26
CA ASP A 16 -1.68 -12.56 -11.99
C ASP A 16 -2.37 -11.83 -10.84
N ILE A 17 -2.55 -12.55 -9.73
CA ILE A 17 -3.19 -12.06 -8.52
C ILE A 17 -2.11 -11.93 -7.46
N LEU A 18 -1.95 -10.72 -6.93
CA LEU A 18 -1.14 -10.44 -5.74
C LEU A 18 -2.04 -10.49 -4.52
N VAL A 19 -1.60 -11.18 -3.48
CA VAL A 19 -2.30 -11.28 -2.19
C VAL A 19 -1.33 -11.02 -1.05
N GLY A 20 -1.58 -9.96 -0.29
CA GLY A 20 -0.93 -9.75 1.01
C GLY A 20 -1.67 -10.55 2.08
N ALA A 21 -0.94 -11.34 2.87
CA ALA A 21 -1.53 -12.21 3.87
C ALA A 21 -0.70 -12.31 5.15
N ILE A 22 -1.37 -12.60 6.26
CA ILE A 22 -0.74 -12.78 7.59
C ILE A 22 -1.29 -14.01 8.31
N GLY A 23 -0.49 -14.57 9.22
CA GLY A 23 -0.91 -15.67 10.08
C GLY A 23 -1.82 -15.26 11.26
N GLU A 24 -1.68 -14.03 11.75
CA GLU A 24 -2.40 -13.54 12.94
C GLU A 24 -2.80 -12.07 12.82
N LEU A 25 -4.10 -11.79 12.92
CA LEU A 25 -4.68 -10.46 12.68
C LEU A 25 -4.28 -9.37 13.67
N GLU A 26 -3.99 -9.71 14.93
CA GLU A 26 -3.74 -8.71 15.99
C GLU A 26 -2.26 -8.48 16.27
N ASN A 27 -1.36 -9.19 15.58
CA ASN A 27 0.06 -9.16 15.88
C ASN A 27 0.84 -8.19 14.96
N TYR A 28 1.42 -7.14 15.53
CA TYR A 28 2.29 -6.18 14.83
C TYR A 28 3.79 -6.37 15.09
N ASP A 29 4.18 -7.35 15.90
CA ASP A 29 5.59 -7.62 16.15
C ASP A 29 6.24 -8.28 14.93
N MET A 30 7.09 -7.52 14.23
CA MET A 30 7.86 -8.00 13.09
C MET A 30 8.70 -9.23 13.46
N ASN A 31 9.18 -9.34 14.70
CA ASN A 31 10.05 -10.42 15.13
C ASN A 31 9.32 -11.73 15.42
N SER A 32 7.99 -11.71 15.58
CA SER A 32 7.19 -12.93 15.75
C SER A 32 7.39 -13.95 14.62
N ASN A 33 7.19 -15.24 14.93
CA ASN A 33 7.30 -16.34 13.97
C ASN A 33 6.09 -16.46 13.02
N ASN A 34 5.19 -15.47 13.03
CA ASN A 34 4.00 -15.46 12.20
C ASN A 34 4.34 -15.26 10.72
N LYS A 35 3.66 -16.00 9.85
CA LYS A 35 3.78 -15.81 8.39
C LYS A 35 3.23 -14.42 8.02
N ARG A 36 4.02 -13.63 7.29
CA ARG A 36 3.70 -12.27 6.81
C ARG A 36 4.25 -12.18 5.40
N ILE A 37 3.37 -12.10 4.40
CA ILE A 37 3.76 -12.48 3.05
C ILE A 37 2.96 -11.74 1.98
N VAL A 38 3.59 -11.51 0.84
CA VAL A 38 2.90 -11.24 -0.43
C VAL A 38 3.06 -12.45 -1.33
N ILE A 39 1.94 -12.94 -1.86
CA ILE A 39 1.86 -14.12 -2.72
C ILE A 39 1.45 -13.67 -4.11
N THR A 40 2.18 -14.10 -5.13
CA THR A 40 1.76 -14.01 -6.53
C THR A 40 1.20 -15.35 -6.97
N MET A 41 -0.01 -15.37 -7.50
CA MET A 41 -0.66 -16.56 -8.04
C MET A 41 -1.27 -16.27 -9.41
N ASN A 42 -1.50 -17.30 -10.22
CA ASN A 42 -2.27 -17.13 -11.45
C ASN A 42 -3.79 -17.12 -11.20
N ASP A 43 -4.57 -16.96 -12.26
CA ASP A 43 -6.04 -16.97 -12.26
C ASP A 43 -6.68 -18.30 -11.82
N LYS A 44 -5.89 -19.39 -11.74
CA LYS A 44 -6.30 -20.69 -11.20
C LYS A 44 -5.97 -20.86 -9.72
N GLY A 45 -5.32 -19.87 -9.10
CA GLY A 45 -4.87 -19.94 -7.71
C GLY A 45 -3.57 -20.72 -7.50
N GLU A 46 -2.83 -21.05 -8.56
CA GLU A 46 -1.53 -21.69 -8.46
C GLU A 46 -0.48 -20.66 -8.05
N VAL A 47 0.25 -20.93 -6.97
CA VAL A 47 1.29 -20.03 -6.44
C VAL A 47 2.49 -19.99 -7.37
N LYS A 48 2.83 -18.78 -7.85
CA LYS A 48 4.03 -18.49 -8.66
C LYS A 48 5.19 -18.02 -7.80
N LYS A 49 4.90 -17.22 -6.78
CA LYS A 49 5.92 -16.58 -5.93
C LYS A 49 5.40 -16.30 -4.53
N GLU A 50 6.29 -16.43 -3.57
CA GLU A 50 6.08 -16.10 -2.16
C GLU A 50 7.20 -15.14 -1.74
N LEU A 51 6.82 -13.99 -1.18
CA LEU A 51 7.75 -12.93 -0.80
C LEU A 51 7.50 -12.52 0.66
N SER A 52 8.47 -12.79 1.53
CA SER A 52 8.41 -12.44 2.96
C SER A 52 9.71 -11.88 3.52
N LEU A 53 10.83 -12.17 2.86
CA LEU A 53 12.18 -11.75 3.21
C LEU A 53 12.82 -11.01 2.04
N ASP A 54 13.74 -10.10 2.33
CA ASP A 54 14.61 -9.52 1.33
C ASP A 54 15.77 -10.47 0.97
N VAL A 55 16.66 -10.01 0.08
CA VAL A 55 17.86 -10.75 -0.35
C VAL A 55 18.88 -11.04 0.77
N ASN A 56 18.72 -10.42 1.94
CA ASN A 56 19.58 -10.60 3.13
C ASN A 56 18.84 -11.33 4.27
N ASP A 57 17.75 -12.04 3.96
CA ASP A 57 16.91 -12.75 4.93
C ASP A 57 16.24 -11.86 6.00
N VAL A 58 16.10 -10.56 5.73
CA VAL A 58 15.41 -9.61 6.60
C VAL A 58 13.92 -9.58 6.25
N LYS A 59 13.06 -9.68 7.28
CA LYS A 59 11.61 -9.60 7.12
C LYS A 59 11.18 -8.30 6.44
N LEU A 60 10.36 -8.46 5.40
CA LEU A 60 9.86 -7.33 4.61
C LEU A 60 8.64 -6.66 5.23
N PHE A 61 7.75 -7.44 5.86
CA PHE A 61 6.41 -6.97 6.22
C PHE A 61 6.07 -7.17 7.69
N VAL A 62 5.34 -6.21 8.24
CA VAL A 62 4.53 -6.38 9.45
C VAL A 62 3.14 -6.86 9.03
N LYS A 63 2.36 -6.03 8.33
CA LYS A 63 1.05 -6.37 7.79
C LYS A 63 0.93 -5.77 6.38
N PRO A 64 1.14 -6.56 5.32
CA PRO A 64 1.00 -6.10 3.93
C PRO A 64 -0.48 -5.83 3.62
N TYR A 65 -0.94 -4.62 3.97
CA TYR A 65 -2.35 -4.26 4.07
C TYR A 65 -2.96 -3.83 2.73
N ARG A 66 -2.16 -3.24 1.85
CA ARG A 66 -2.48 -3.00 0.44
C ARG A 66 -1.25 -3.29 -0.41
N CYS A 67 -1.50 -3.73 -1.64
CA CYS A 67 -0.46 -4.08 -2.60
C CYS A 67 -0.89 -3.62 -3.99
N ILE A 68 0.03 -3.05 -4.75
CA ILE A 68 -0.18 -2.59 -6.13
C ILE A 68 1.13 -2.78 -6.92
N LEU A 69 1.01 -2.97 -8.24
CA LEU A 69 2.16 -3.01 -9.13
C LEU A 69 2.28 -1.69 -9.88
N ASN A 70 3.46 -1.07 -9.87
CA ASN A 70 3.79 0.01 -10.80
C ASN A 70 3.80 -0.55 -12.22
N LYS A 71 2.93 -0.04 -13.10
CA LYS A 71 2.77 -0.58 -14.46
C LYS A 71 3.94 -0.25 -15.40
N GLN A 72 4.72 0.78 -15.07
CA GLN A 72 5.87 1.22 -15.86
C GLN A 72 7.14 0.48 -15.45
N THR A 73 7.37 0.31 -14.14
CA THR A 73 8.62 -0.28 -13.62
C THR A 73 8.48 -1.74 -13.21
N ASN A 74 7.25 -2.26 -13.11
CA ASN A 74 6.90 -3.54 -12.47
C ASN A 74 7.31 -3.65 -11.00
N ASP A 75 7.58 -2.53 -10.33
CA ASP A 75 7.83 -2.55 -8.90
C ASP A 75 6.56 -2.95 -8.14
N LEU A 76 6.73 -3.84 -7.17
CA LEU A 76 5.70 -4.12 -6.18
C LEU A 76 5.74 -3.03 -5.12
N VAL A 77 4.62 -2.35 -4.90
CA VAL A 77 4.47 -1.35 -3.85
C VAL A 77 3.47 -1.86 -2.83
N VAL A 78 3.92 -1.99 -1.58
CA VAL A 78 3.14 -2.52 -0.47
C VAL A 78 2.96 -1.43 0.58
N LEU A 79 1.71 -1.17 0.95
CA LEU A 79 1.37 -0.44 2.16
C LEU A 79 1.43 -1.43 3.32
N ASP A 80 2.47 -1.32 4.13
CA ASP A 80 2.74 -2.18 5.27
C ASP A 80 2.34 -1.49 6.57
N ARG A 81 1.32 -2.01 7.26
CA ARG A 81 0.87 -1.45 8.54
C ARG A 81 1.75 -1.94 9.69
N THR A 82 2.40 -1.00 10.34
CA THR A 82 3.30 -1.27 11.48
C THR A 82 2.57 -1.18 12.83
N SER A 83 1.40 -0.54 12.89
CA SER A 83 0.55 -0.53 14.08
C SER A 83 -0.96 -0.36 13.74
N GLY A 84 -1.78 -0.19 14.78
CA GLY A 84 -3.18 0.25 14.69
C GLY A 84 -3.35 1.55 13.87
N ALA A 85 -2.42 2.48 14.04
CA ALA A 85 -2.48 3.84 13.52
C ALA A 85 -1.27 4.23 12.66
N ASN A 86 -0.28 3.34 12.46
CA ASN A 86 0.93 3.61 11.69
C ASN A 86 1.14 2.65 10.54
N GLY A 87 1.84 3.13 9.52
CA GLY A 87 2.28 2.31 8.40
C GLY A 87 3.52 2.87 7.72
N ARG A 88 3.96 2.16 6.70
CA ARG A 88 5.08 2.52 5.83
C ARG A 88 4.84 1.96 4.43
N ILE A 89 5.64 2.40 3.47
CA ILE A 89 5.65 1.85 2.11
C ILE A 89 6.89 1.01 1.90
N VAL A 90 6.69 -0.20 1.39
CA VAL A 90 7.77 -1.09 0.96
C VAL A 90 7.68 -1.21 -0.55
N CYS A 91 8.66 -0.67 -1.27
CA CYS A 91 8.80 -0.77 -2.71
C CYS A 91 9.87 -1.81 -3.05
N ILE A 92 9.53 -2.77 -3.89
CA ILE A 92 10.36 -3.93 -4.22
C ILE A 92 10.47 -4.03 -5.73
N SER A 93 11.70 -4.14 -6.23
CA SER A 93 11.98 -4.29 -7.66
C SER A 93 11.47 -5.63 -8.20
N PRO A 94 11.32 -5.79 -9.52
CA PRO A 94 11.02 -7.08 -10.12
C PRO A 94 12.04 -8.19 -9.76
N ASN A 95 13.26 -7.80 -9.36
CA ASN A 95 14.35 -8.71 -8.96
C ASN A 95 14.40 -8.95 -7.45
N ASP A 96 13.38 -8.54 -6.69
CA ASP A 96 13.28 -8.66 -5.23
C ASP A 96 14.21 -7.75 -4.41
N ASP A 97 14.83 -6.76 -5.06
CA ASP A 97 15.60 -5.74 -4.36
C ASP A 97 14.66 -4.72 -3.72
N VAL A 98 14.85 -4.45 -2.42
CA VAL A 98 14.10 -3.41 -1.73
C VAL A 98 14.60 -2.04 -2.14
N LYS A 99 13.75 -1.25 -2.78
CA LYS A 99 14.06 0.12 -3.23
C LYS A 99 13.83 1.15 -2.12
N VAL A 100 12.68 1.05 -1.45
CA VAL A 100 12.25 2.00 -0.42
C VAL A 100 11.57 1.22 0.70
N ARG A 101 11.95 1.48 1.96
CA ARG A 101 11.33 0.85 3.14
C ARG A 101 10.42 1.79 3.91
N TYR A 102 10.56 3.10 3.70
CA TYR A 102 9.95 4.05 4.58
C TYR A 102 9.69 5.38 3.86
N PHE A 103 8.50 5.92 4.08
CA PHE A 103 8.16 7.31 3.81
C PHE A 103 8.15 8.07 5.15
N GLU A 104 9.24 8.77 5.50
CA GLU A 104 9.33 9.62 6.71
C GLU A 104 8.93 11.01 6.26
N ARG A 105 7.64 11.32 6.45
CA ARG A 105 7.25 12.71 6.47
C ARG A 105 7.83 13.31 7.74
N SER A 106 8.77 14.22 7.61
CA SER A 106 9.36 14.92 8.76
C SER A 106 8.24 15.50 9.63
N SER A 107 8.30 15.22 10.93
CA SER A 107 7.27 15.51 11.94
C SER A 107 6.79 16.95 11.99
N ASP A 108 7.61 17.89 11.51
CA ASP A 108 7.39 19.32 11.71
C ASP A 108 6.22 19.87 10.87
N GLU A 109 5.73 19.11 9.88
CA GLU A 109 4.61 19.49 9.00
C GLU A 109 3.33 18.64 9.21
N LEU A 110 3.35 17.67 10.14
CA LEU A 110 2.19 16.82 10.40
C LEU A 110 1.56 17.11 11.76
N THR A 111 0.24 16.95 11.82
CA THR A 111 -0.49 17.01 13.09
C THR A 111 -0.48 15.65 13.79
N TYR A 112 -0.40 14.55 13.03
CA TYR A 112 -0.50 13.18 13.52
C TYR A 112 0.47 12.22 12.82
N GLU A 113 0.69 11.04 13.41
CA GLU A 113 1.51 9.98 12.80
C GLU A 113 0.94 9.51 11.44
N PHE A 114 1.83 9.06 10.55
CA PHE A 114 1.46 8.61 9.20
C PHE A 114 0.62 7.34 9.23
N ASN A 115 -0.66 7.46 8.87
CA ASN A 115 -1.65 6.39 8.94
C ASN A 115 -2.21 6.07 7.55
N PRO A 116 -1.42 5.42 6.68
CA PRO A 116 -1.85 5.14 5.33
C PRO A 116 -2.96 4.09 5.31
N LYS A 117 -4.05 4.38 4.59
CA LYS A 117 -5.17 3.43 4.38
C LYS A 117 -5.37 3.02 2.93
N GLY A 118 -4.96 3.87 2.00
CA GLY A 118 -5.09 3.67 0.56
C GLY A 118 -3.77 3.94 -0.14
N ILE A 119 -3.55 3.23 -1.25
CA ILE A 119 -2.40 3.40 -2.12
C ILE A 119 -2.85 3.31 -3.56
N GLU A 120 -2.35 4.22 -4.39
CA GLU A 120 -2.52 4.22 -5.84
C GLU A 120 -1.24 4.69 -6.53
N ILE A 121 -1.14 4.47 -7.84
CA ILE A 121 0.01 4.91 -8.63
C ILE A 121 -0.46 5.77 -9.80
N ALA A 122 0.10 6.98 -9.91
CA ALA A 122 -0.12 7.90 -11.03
C ALA A 122 1.21 8.40 -11.57
N SER A 123 1.50 8.12 -12.85
CA SER A 123 2.71 8.62 -13.54
C SER A 123 4.00 8.37 -12.74
N ASN A 124 4.19 7.14 -12.24
CA ASN A 124 5.28 6.68 -11.36
C ASN A 124 5.29 7.23 -9.93
N ASN A 125 4.45 8.21 -9.60
CA ASN A 125 4.28 8.65 -8.23
C ASN A 125 3.34 7.72 -7.47
N ILE A 126 3.68 7.49 -6.20
CA ILE A 126 2.86 6.75 -5.26
C ILE A 126 1.96 7.76 -4.56
N ILE A 127 0.65 7.54 -4.64
CA ILE A 127 -0.35 8.35 -3.94
C ILE A 127 -0.81 7.57 -2.73
N LEU A 128 -0.70 8.20 -1.57
CA LEU A 128 -1.00 7.64 -0.28
C LEU A 128 -2.13 8.41 0.35
N LEU A 129 -3.13 7.70 0.82
CA LEU A 129 -4.19 8.27 1.63
C LEU A 129 -3.74 8.22 3.10
N ASP A 130 -3.34 9.36 3.65
CA ASP A 130 -3.04 9.51 5.07
C ASP A 130 -4.31 9.86 5.84
N PHE A 131 -4.85 8.87 6.54
CA PHE A 131 -6.12 8.97 7.24
C PHE A 131 -6.05 9.92 8.43
N SER A 132 -4.98 9.85 9.24
CA SER A 132 -4.88 10.65 10.46
C SER A 132 -4.71 12.14 10.15
N ASN A 133 -4.07 12.46 9.01
CA ASN A 133 -3.83 13.84 8.60
C ASN A 133 -4.83 14.36 7.55
N HIS A 134 -5.87 13.58 7.23
CA HIS A 134 -6.88 13.93 6.21
C HIS A 134 -6.24 14.46 4.92
N ALA A 135 -5.30 13.69 4.37
CA ALA A 135 -4.48 14.14 3.25
C ALA A 135 -4.22 13.05 2.19
N LEU A 136 -4.00 13.49 0.96
CA LEU A 136 -3.33 12.71 -0.07
C LEU A 136 -1.86 13.13 -0.14
N ASP A 137 -0.98 12.18 0.11
CA ASP A 137 0.46 12.37 0.03
C ASP A 137 0.97 11.76 -1.27
N ILE A 138 1.68 12.56 -2.04
CA ILE A 138 2.26 12.19 -3.32
C ILE A 138 3.75 12.04 -3.12
N VAL A 139 4.24 10.83 -3.36
CA VAL A 139 5.61 10.42 -3.10
C VAL A 139 6.23 9.96 -4.41
N ASN A 140 7.48 10.33 -4.67
CA ASN A 140 8.19 9.83 -5.85
C ASN A 140 8.67 8.37 -5.65
N GLU A 141 9.32 7.81 -6.67
CA GLU A 141 9.81 6.43 -6.65
C GLU A 141 10.91 6.18 -5.60
N GLU A 142 11.62 7.24 -5.18
CA GLU A 142 12.62 7.20 -4.11
C GLU A 142 12.02 7.30 -2.70
N GLY A 143 10.70 7.45 -2.55
CA GLY A 143 10.07 7.57 -1.24
C GLY A 143 10.09 9.00 -0.67
N VAL A 144 10.37 10.02 -1.48
CA VAL A 144 10.39 11.43 -1.08
C VAL A 144 9.02 12.08 -1.28
N LEU A 145 8.53 12.81 -0.27
CA LEU A 145 7.30 13.58 -0.36
C LEU A 145 7.46 14.70 -1.40
N ILE A 146 6.65 14.66 -2.45
CA ILE A 146 6.56 15.74 -3.43
C ILE A 146 5.53 16.77 -2.97
N LYS A 147 4.36 16.30 -2.53
CA LYS A 147 3.21 17.16 -2.24
C LYS A 147 2.24 16.46 -1.30
N SER A 148 1.65 17.22 -0.39
CA SER A 148 0.48 16.80 0.36
C SER A 148 -0.72 17.69 0.03
N ILE A 149 -1.88 17.08 -0.12
CA ILE A 149 -3.14 17.75 -0.46
C ILE A 149 -4.14 17.42 0.66
N SER A 150 -4.53 18.42 1.44
CA SER A 150 -5.59 18.25 2.42
C SER A 150 -6.92 17.97 1.73
N ILE A 151 -7.67 17.01 2.28
CA ILE A 151 -8.97 16.57 1.79
C ILE A 151 -9.99 16.63 2.93
N ASP A 152 -11.15 17.20 2.67
CA ASP A 152 -12.22 17.35 3.66
C ASP A 152 -13.11 16.09 3.70
N ILE A 153 -12.51 14.98 4.14
CA ILE A 153 -13.20 13.70 4.26
C ILE A 153 -12.79 13.02 5.58
N ASN A 154 -13.79 12.64 6.38
CA ASN A 154 -13.62 12.20 7.76
C ASN A 154 -13.39 10.68 7.90
N GLU A 155 -14.12 9.84 7.16
CA GLU A 155 -13.88 8.38 7.14
C GLU A 155 -13.54 7.86 5.74
N ILE A 156 -12.27 7.96 5.37
CA ILE A 156 -11.81 7.55 4.04
C ILE A 156 -11.35 6.09 4.04
N SER A 157 -11.89 5.29 3.11
CA SER A 157 -11.66 3.85 3.07
C SER A 157 -10.73 3.36 1.96
N SER A 158 -10.71 4.03 0.81
CA SER A 158 -10.06 3.51 -0.41
C SER A 158 -9.78 4.58 -1.45
N LEU A 159 -8.81 4.30 -2.32
CA LEU A 159 -8.48 5.06 -3.52
C LEU A 159 -8.64 4.16 -4.75
N ALA A 160 -9.02 4.73 -5.89
CA ALA A 160 -8.99 4.04 -7.19
C ALA A 160 -8.90 5.05 -8.34
N PHE A 161 -8.13 4.76 -9.38
CA PHE A 161 -8.21 5.52 -10.63
C PHE A 161 -9.22 4.93 -11.60
N ASP A 162 -9.99 5.79 -12.28
CA ASP A 162 -10.75 5.38 -13.45
C ASP A 162 -9.89 5.38 -14.73
N SER A 163 -10.46 4.90 -15.84
CA SER A 163 -9.79 4.85 -17.14
C SER A 163 -9.47 6.24 -17.73
N PHE A 164 -10.03 7.32 -17.18
CA PHE A 164 -9.77 8.69 -17.58
C PHE A 164 -8.70 9.36 -16.71
N GLY A 165 -8.13 8.63 -15.75
CA GLY A 165 -7.12 9.14 -14.82
C GLY A 165 -7.69 10.01 -13.70
N GLN A 166 -8.99 9.90 -13.40
CA GLN A 166 -9.59 10.58 -12.26
C GLN A 166 -9.46 9.71 -11.01
N LEU A 167 -9.05 10.32 -9.89
CA LEU A 167 -8.95 9.64 -8.61
C LEU A 167 -10.32 9.62 -7.92
N TRP A 168 -10.76 8.44 -7.55
CA TRP A 168 -11.98 8.20 -6.78
C TRP A 168 -11.59 7.88 -5.35
N ILE A 169 -12.31 8.48 -4.40
CA ILE A 169 -12.05 8.33 -2.98
C ILE A 169 -13.33 7.80 -2.31
N GLY A 170 -13.22 6.65 -1.65
CA GLY A 170 -14.33 6.08 -0.89
C GLY A 170 -14.53 6.83 0.43
N ASN A 171 -15.74 7.34 0.67
CA ASN A 171 -16.11 8.08 1.88
C ASN A 171 -17.19 7.30 2.66
N HIS A 172 -16.77 6.63 3.72
CA HIS A 172 -17.63 5.77 4.50
C HIS A 172 -18.70 6.55 5.28
N ASP A 173 -18.37 7.70 5.87
CA ASP A 173 -19.28 8.51 6.70
C ASP A 173 -20.55 8.95 5.97
N LYS A 174 -20.41 9.30 4.69
CA LYS A 174 -21.52 9.83 3.89
C LYS A 174 -22.30 8.73 3.16
N ASN A 175 -21.97 7.44 3.37
CA ASN A 175 -22.50 6.32 2.59
C ASN A 175 -22.41 6.55 1.06
N ASN A 176 -21.39 7.28 0.59
CA ASN A 176 -21.23 7.65 -0.80
C ASN A 176 -19.76 7.47 -1.27
N ALA A 177 -19.57 7.33 -2.58
CA ALA A 177 -18.26 7.52 -3.18
C ALA A 177 -18.17 8.98 -3.64
N GLU A 178 -17.14 9.70 -3.23
CA GLU A 178 -16.91 11.08 -3.69
C GLU A 178 -15.83 11.06 -4.76
N ILE A 179 -16.14 11.66 -5.91
CA ILE A 179 -15.16 11.86 -6.97
C ILE A 179 -14.24 12.98 -6.52
N PHE A 180 -12.97 12.67 -6.26
CA PHE A 180 -11.97 13.68 -6.04
C PHE A 180 -11.23 13.93 -7.36
N ILE A 181 -11.79 14.81 -8.18
CA ILE A 181 -11.12 15.25 -9.41
C ILE A 181 -9.95 16.16 -9.01
N THR A 182 -8.83 15.58 -8.60
CA THR A 182 -7.56 16.27 -8.69
C THR A 182 -6.96 15.92 -10.05
N ARG A 183 -6.83 16.92 -10.92
CA ARG A 183 -5.89 16.80 -12.05
C ARG A 183 -4.51 16.87 -11.43
N LEU A 184 -3.96 15.71 -11.07
CA LEU A 184 -2.54 15.55 -10.80
C LEU A 184 -1.82 15.76 -12.13
N LYS A 185 -1.59 17.02 -12.48
CA LYS A 185 -0.72 17.43 -13.58
C LYS A 185 0.72 17.46 -13.10
#